data_AF-A0A0G1GSW3-F1
#
_entry.id   AF-A0A0G1GSW3-F1
#
_cell.length_a   1.000
_cell.length_b   1.000
_cell.length_c   1.000
_cell.angle_alpha   90.00
_cell.angle_beta   90.00
_cell.angle_gamma   90.00
#
_symmetry.space_group_name_H-M   'P 1'
#
loop_
_entity.id
_entity.type
_entity.pdbx_description
1 polymer ?
#
loop_
_entity_poly.entity_id
_entity_poly.type
_entity_poly.pdbx_seq_one_letter_code
_entity_poly.pdbx_strand_id
1 'polypeptide(L)'
;MNIHPILVHFPIAFLTLYAICELIRFKKVTAQHYWFHVKAILIIAGLVTAELALGSGEAIEKMFKEENPVKDAIVHVHAASAEGTIGIFLILAISYLVLWIEYDSSKKFLSKYPSLANPWRRLVKIAKWIIDTPASLVLALIGIVGITITGALGGAMVHGPDVDPFVSFVYRLFF
;
A
#
# COMPACT_ATOMS: atom_id res chain seq x y z
N MET A 1 -25.83 0.08 -5.68
CA MET A 1 -25.00 0.19 -4.44
C MET A 1 -23.61 0.63 -4.86
N ASN A 2 -23.03 1.62 -4.19
CA ASN A 2 -21.63 1.97 -4.40
C ASN A 2 -20.79 0.82 -3.84
N ILE A 3 -20.14 0.06 -4.71
CA ILE A 3 -19.25 -1.05 -4.33
C ILE A 3 -17.92 -0.53 -3.79
N HIS A 4 -17.56 0.71 -4.10
CA HIS A 4 -16.30 1.34 -3.75
C HIS A 4 -15.98 1.31 -2.25
N PRO A 5 -16.90 1.69 -1.32
CA PRO A 5 -16.69 1.51 0.11
C PRO A 5 -16.29 0.08 0.48
N ILE A 6 -16.92 -0.96 -0.07
CA ILE A 6 -16.56 -2.34 0.25
C ILE A 6 -15.15 -2.66 -0.26
N LEU A 7 -14.82 -2.20 -1.48
CA LEU A 7 -13.52 -2.43 -2.10
C LEU A 7 -12.36 -1.76 -1.37
N VAL A 8 -12.57 -0.61 -0.71
CA VAL A 8 -11.49 0.08 0.03
C VAL A 8 -11.17 -0.54 1.38
N HIS A 9 -12.08 -1.30 2.02
CA HIS A 9 -11.81 -1.87 3.35
C HIS A 9 -10.80 -3.03 3.32
N PHE A 10 -10.81 -3.84 2.26
CA PHE A 10 -9.84 -4.94 2.09
C PHE A 10 -8.38 -4.48 2.03
N PRO A 11 -7.99 -3.53 1.14
CA PRO A 11 -6.63 -3.05 1.09
C PRO A 11 -6.21 -2.36 2.39
N ILE A 12 -7.09 -1.55 3.00
CA ILE A 12 -6.79 -0.90 4.30
C ILE A 12 -6.46 -1.95 5.36
N ALA A 13 -7.28 -3.00 5.50
CA ALA A 13 -7.06 -4.04 6.49
C ALA A 13 -5.74 -4.80 6.27
N PHE A 14 -5.47 -5.25 5.05
CA PHE A 14 -4.28 -6.03 4.74
C PHE A 14 -2.98 -5.21 4.84
N LEU A 15 -2.96 -3.99 4.30
CA LEU A 15 -1.79 -3.12 4.34
C LEU A 15 -1.50 -2.62 5.75
N THR A 16 -2.55 -2.32 6.53
CA THR A 16 -2.39 -1.97 7.96
C THR A 16 -1.83 -3.14 8.76
N LEU A 17 -2.38 -4.34 8.57
CA LEU A 17 -1.88 -5.53 9.26
C LEU A 17 -0.43 -5.85 8.88
N TYR A 18 -0.07 -5.72 7.60
CA TYR A 18 1.31 -5.82 7.15
C TYR A 18 2.22 -4.81 7.88
N ALA A 19 1.81 -3.55 7.98
CA ALA A 19 2.63 -2.54 8.65
C ALA A 19 2.78 -2.81 10.16
N ILE A 20 1.74 -3.34 10.81
CA ILE A 20 1.83 -3.84 12.20
C ILE A 20 2.86 -4.99 12.28
N CYS A 21 2.87 -5.91 11.32
CA CYS A 21 3.89 -6.96 11.28
C CYS A 21 5.32 -6.40 11.16
N GLU A 22 5.54 -5.29 10.45
CA GLU A 22 6.87 -4.66 10.36
C GLU A 22 7.32 -4.02 11.69
N LEU A 23 6.38 -3.65 12.57
CA LEU A 23 6.68 -3.20 13.94
C LEU A 23 7.08 -4.36 14.86
N ILE A 24 6.61 -5.57 14.59
CA ILE A 24 6.90 -6.77 15.40
C ILE A 24 8.28 -7.32 14.99
N ARG A 25 9.33 -6.85 15.70
CA ARG A 25 10.73 -7.24 15.47
C ARG A 25 11.30 -8.23 16.50
N PHE A 26 10.44 -8.89 17.28
CA PHE A 26 10.88 -9.89 18.24
C PHE A 26 11.45 -11.13 17.53
N LYS A 27 12.68 -11.51 17.88
CA LYS A 27 13.39 -12.66 17.28
C LYS A 27 12.58 -13.96 17.28
N LYS A 28 11.76 -14.20 18.31
CA LYS A 28 10.90 -15.39 18.41
C LYS A 28 9.84 -15.48 17.29
N VAL A 29 9.36 -14.32 16.82
CA VAL A 29 8.36 -14.22 15.75
C VAL A 29 9.06 -14.16 14.39
N THR A 30 10.09 -13.32 14.27
CA THR A 30 10.77 -13.12 12.98
C THR A 30 11.60 -14.31 12.52
N ALA A 31 12.00 -15.21 13.43
CA ALA A 31 12.68 -16.46 13.09
C ALA A 31 11.75 -17.57 12.57
N GLN A 32 10.43 -17.36 12.59
CA GLN A 32 9.47 -18.36 12.10
C GLN A 32 9.50 -18.42 10.57
N HIS A 33 9.56 -19.63 10.00
CA HIS A 33 9.65 -19.86 8.56
C HIS A 33 8.47 -19.24 7.77
N TYR A 34 7.28 -19.17 8.37
CA TYR A 34 6.08 -18.62 7.73
C TYR A 34 6.00 -17.08 7.80
N TRP A 35 6.82 -16.42 8.64
CA TRP A 35 6.70 -14.98 8.87
C TRP A 35 6.90 -14.16 7.60
N PHE A 36 7.86 -14.56 6.77
CA PHE A 36 8.07 -13.97 5.45
C PHE A 36 6.82 -14.09 4.57
N HIS A 37 6.24 -15.29 4.48
CA HIS A 37 5.08 -15.56 3.61
C HIS A 37 3.82 -14.84 4.07
N VAL A 38 3.58 -14.76 5.39
CA VAL A 38 2.44 -13.99 5.93
C VAL A 38 2.54 -12.54 5.51
N LYS A 39 3.69 -11.90 5.72
CA LYS A 39 3.89 -10.49 5.32
C LYS A 39 3.76 -10.31 3.80
N ALA A 40 4.33 -11.22 3.02
CA ALA A 40 4.25 -11.19 1.56
C ALA A 40 2.79 -11.28 1.06
N ILE A 41 2.00 -12.21 1.61
CA ILE A 41 0.59 -12.37 1.23
C ILE A 41 -0.22 -11.13 1.60
N LEU A 42 -0.05 -10.61 2.82
CA LEU A 42 -0.77 -9.42 3.27
C LEU A 42 -0.49 -8.23 2.35
N ILE A 43 0.77 -7.96 2.05
CA ILE A 43 1.09 -6.78 1.25
C ILE A 43 0.71 -6.95 -0.22
N ILE A 44 0.89 -8.14 -0.81
CA ILE A 44 0.55 -8.39 -2.21
C ILE A 44 -0.98 -8.38 -2.40
N ALA A 45 -1.73 -9.08 -1.54
CA ALA A 45 -3.19 -9.08 -1.60
C ALA A 45 -3.77 -7.68 -1.29
N GLY A 46 -3.19 -6.98 -0.32
CA GLY A 46 -3.52 -5.60 -0.01
C GLY A 46 -3.31 -4.68 -1.21
N LEU A 47 -2.18 -4.80 -1.91
CA LEU A 47 -1.90 -3.99 -3.09
C LEU A 47 -2.85 -4.31 -4.26
N VAL A 48 -3.07 -5.59 -4.57
CA VAL A 48 -3.98 -5.99 -5.66
C VAL A 48 -5.39 -5.44 -5.42
N THR A 49 -5.87 -5.52 -4.18
CA THR A 49 -7.19 -4.98 -3.83
C THR A 49 -7.20 -3.45 -3.78
N ALA A 50 -6.07 -2.78 -3.50
CA ALA A 50 -5.94 -1.33 -3.52
C ALA A 50 -6.06 -0.77 -4.95
N GLU A 51 -5.45 -1.43 -5.93
CA GLU A 51 -5.58 -1.08 -7.36
C GLU A 51 -7.04 -1.19 -7.83
N LEU A 52 -7.76 -2.24 -7.41
CA LEU A 52 -9.19 -2.38 -7.72
C LEU A 52 -10.02 -1.26 -7.06
N ALA A 53 -9.67 -0.88 -5.83
CA ALA A 53 -10.31 0.20 -5.13
C ALA A 53 -10.05 1.56 -5.82
N LEU A 54 -8.81 1.83 -6.24
CA LEU A 54 -8.42 3.04 -6.98
C LEU A 54 -9.21 3.16 -8.29
N GLY A 55 -9.23 2.10 -9.11
CA GLY A 55 -9.98 2.09 -10.36
C GLY A 55 -11.49 2.29 -10.16
N SER A 56 -12.05 1.76 -9.08
CA SER A 56 -13.46 2.02 -8.73
C SER A 56 -13.73 3.46 -8.27
N GLY A 57 -12.75 4.11 -7.63
CA GLY A 57 -12.83 5.51 -7.20
C GLY A 57 -12.80 6.48 -8.38
N GLU A 58 -11.86 6.30 -9.31
CA GLU A 58 -11.77 7.09 -10.54
C GLU A 58 -13.05 7.01 -11.39
N ALA A 59 -13.67 5.82 -11.45
CA ALA A 59 -14.92 5.63 -12.15
C ALA A 59 -16.05 6.47 -11.53
N ILE A 60 -16.11 6.55 -10.20
CA ILE A 60 -17.06 7.40 -9.48
C ILE A 60 -16.76 8.87 -9.72
N GLU A 61 -15.51 9.32 -9.58
CA GLU A 61 -15.14 10.72 -9.80
C GLU A 61 -15.58 11.22 -11.18
N LYS A 62 -15.34 10.43 -12.23
CA LYS A 62 -15.76 10.77 -13.61
C LYS A 62 -17.27 10.92 -13.77
N MET A 63 -18.07 10.26 -12.93
CA MET A 63 -19.54 10.37 -12.96
C MET A 63 -20.07 11.61 -12.22
N PHE A 64 -19.28 12.23 -11.34
CA PHE A 64 -19.75 13.31 -10.43
C PHE A 64 -18.93 14.61 -10.52
N LYS A 65 -18.08 14.74 -11.55
CA LYS A 65 -17.09 15.81 -11.71
C LYS A 65 -17.65 17.25 -11.77
N GLU A 66 -18.96 17.42 -11.92
CA GLU A 66 -19.57 18.73 -12.22
C GLU A 66 -20.40 19.31 -11.05
N GLU A 67 -20.51 18.63 -9.91
CA GLU A 67 -21.49 19.02 -8.88
C GLU A 67 -20.96 20.01 -7.82
N ASN A 68 -19.67 20.01 -7.45
CA ASN A 68 -19.17 20.88 -6.37
C ASN A 68 -17.63 21.10 -6.38
N PRO A 69 -17.13 22.33 -6.62
CA PRO A 69 -15.69 22.61 -6.72
C PRO A 69 -14.91 22.48 -5.39
N VAL A 70 -15.56 22.65 -4.23
CA VAL A 70 -14.89 22.44 -2.92
C VAL A 70 -14.70 20.95 -2.67
N LYS A 71 -15.68 20.12 -3.05
CA LYS A 71 -15.54 18.66 -2.96
C LYS A 71 -14.48 18.15 -3.93
N ASP A 72 -14.42 18.71 -5.13
CA ASP A 72 -13.41 18.37 -6.14
C ASP A 72 -11.98 18.50 -5.61
N ALA A 73 -11.70 19.59 -4.88
CA ALA A 73 -10.38 19.79 -4.27
C ALA A 73 -10.02 18.70 -3.23
N ILE A 74 -10.99 18.30 -2.38
CA ILE A 74 -10.79 17.23 -1.39
C ILE A 74 -10.59 15.88 -2.09
N VAL A 75 -11.38 15.59 -3.13
CA VAL A 75 -11.27 14.38 -3.95
C VAL A 75 -9.87 14.29 -4.55
N HIS A 76 -9.36 15.37 -5.13
CA HIS A 76 -8.03 15.39 -5.74
C HIS A 76 -6.90 15.09 -4.73
N VAL A 77 -6.94 15.71 -3.55
CA VAL A 77 -5.94 15.45 -2.50
C VAL A 77 -6.10 14.03 -1.92
N HIS A 78 -7.33 13.54 -1.78
CA HIS A 78 -7.61 12.16 -1.37
C HIS A 78 -7.04 11.14 -2.36
N ALA A 79 -7.28 11.32 -3.66
CA ALA A 79 -6.76 10.46 -4.71
C ALA A 79 -5.22 10.47 -4.75
N ALA A 80 -4.60 11.66 -4.72
CA ALA A 80 -3.14 11.78 -4.68
C ALA A 80 -2.53 11.11 -3.43
N SER A 81 -3.18 11.24 -2.27
CA SER A 81 -2.76 10.56 -1.04
C SER A 81 -2.89 9.04 -1.16
N ALA A 82 -3.98 8.54 -1.75
CA ALA A 82 -4.20 7.12 -1.99
C ALA A 82 -3.14 6.54 -2.93
N GLU A 83 -2.89 7.19 -4.07
CA GLU A 83 -1.87 6.79 -5.06
C GLU A 83 -0.47 6.79 -4.45
N GLY A 84 -0.11 7.83 -3.71
CA GLY A 84 1.18 7.90 -3.02
C GLY A 84 1.36 6.75 -2.02
N THR A 85 0.29 6.42 -1.27
CA THR A 85 0.26 5.28 -0.35
C THR A 85 0.45 3.95 -1.07
N ILE A 86 -0.28 3.74 -2.17
CA ILE A 86 -0.15 2.57 -3.04
C ILE A 86 1.28 2.45 -3.56
N GLY A 87 1.87 3.53 -4.05
CA GLY A 87 3.25 3.56 -4.53
C GLY A 87 4.28 3.13 -3.48
N ILE A 88 4.10 3.56 -2.22
CA ILE A 88 4.97 3.13 -1.11
C ILE A 88 4.85 1.62 -0.86
N PHE A 89 3.63 1.10 -0.74
CA PHE A 89 3.42 -0.33 -0.53
C PHE A 89 3.79 -1.17 -1.76
N LEU A 90 3.73 -0.60 -2.98
CA LEU A 90 4.18 -1.25 -4.20
C LEU A 90 5.68 -1.56 -4.17
N ILE A 91 6.52 -0.64 -3.67
CA ILE A 91 7.97 -0.87 -3.51
C ILE A 91 8.22 -2.09 -2.61
N LEU A 92 7.50 -2.17 -1.50
CA LEU A 92 7.60 -3.27 -0.55
C LEU A 92 7.05 -4.58 -1.15
N ALA A 93 5.89 -4.54 -1.82
CA ALA A 93 5.27 -5.71 -2.42
C ALA A 93 6.13 -6.31 -3.53
N ILE A 94 6.70 -5.47 -4.40
CA ILE A 94 7.66 -5.91 -5.43
C ILE A 94 8.88 -6.54 -4.77
N SER A 95 9.39 -5.95 -3.69
CA SER A 95 10.54 -6.52 -2.97
C SER A 95 10.23 -7.91 -2.42
N TYR A 96 9.07 -8.10 -1.78
CA TYR A 96 8.61 -9.43 -1.36
C TYR A 96 8.45 -10.41 -2.52
N LEU A 97 7.83 -9.97 -3.62
CA LEU A 97 7.60 -10.81 -4.79
C LEU A 97 8.91 -11.27 -5.43
N VAL A 98 9.90 -10.37 -5.58
CA VAL A 98 11.24 -10.70 -6.09
C VAL A 98 11.92 -11.74 -5.19
N LEU A 99 11.88 -11.57 -3.87
CA LEU A 99 12.48 -12.52 -2.93
C LEU A 99 11.76 -13.86 -2.90
N TRP A 100 10.44 -13.87 -3.06
CA TRP A 100 9.67 -15.11 -3.17
C TRP A 100 10.05 -15.88 -4.43
N ILE A 101 10.09 -15.21 -5.59
CA ILE A 101 10.51 -15.84 -6.86
C ILE A 101 11.95 -16.36 -6.77
N GLU A 102 12.85 -15.60 -6.11
CA GLU A 102 14.23 -16.03 -5.88
C GLU A 102 14.33 -17.30 -5.05
N TYR A 103 13.49 -17.44 -4.02
CA TYR A 103 13.47 -18.62 -3.16
C TYR A 103 13.00 -19.88 -3.92
N ASP A 104 11.98 -19.74 -4.76
CA ASP A 104 11.26 -20.90 -5.31
C ASP A 104 11.66 -21.28 -6.74
N SER A 105 11.92 -20.30 -7.61
CA SER A 105 11.87 -20.52 -9.06
C SER A 105 13.05 -19.92 -9.87
N SER A 106 13.89 -19.06 -9.29
CA SER A 106 14.89 -18.32 -10.07
C SER A 106 15.94 -19.20 -10.74
N LYS A 107 16.39 -20.30 -10.13
CA LYS A 107 17.41 -21.19 -10.71
C LYS A 107 16.99 -21.75 -12.08
N LYS A 108 15.73 -22.19 -12.20
CA LYS A 108 15.16 -22.73 -13.46
C LYS A 108 14.92 -21.62 -14.50
N PHE A 109 14.47 -20.45 -14.05
CA PHE A 109 14.23 -19.31 -14.93
C PHE A 109 15.54 -18.74 -15.51
N LEU A 110 16.54 -18.55 -14.67
CA LEU A 110 17.84 -17.99 -15.06
C LEU A 110 18.69 -18.95 -15.89
N SER A 111 18.53 -20.27 -15.72
CA SER A 111 19.17 -21.23 -16.63
C SER A 111 18.60 -21.16 -18.05
N LYS A 112 17.33 -20.79 -18.19
CA LYS A 112 16.67 -20.61 -19.50
C LYS A 112 17.01 -19.26 -20.15
N TYR A 113 17.23 -18.23 -19.34
CA TYR A 113 17.52 -16.87 -19.79
C TYR A 113 18.75 -16.27 -19.08
N PRO A 114 19.97 -16.71 -19.43
CA PRO A 114 21.19 -16.31 -18.73
C PRO A 114 21.50 -14.80 -18.85
N SER A 115 21.06 -14.14 -19.92
CA SER A 115 21.18 -12.69 -20.09
C SER A 115 20.46 -11.89 -19.00
N LEU A 116 19.38 -12.45 -18.42
CA LEU A 116 18.62 -11.83 -17.33
C LEU A 116 19.24 -12.07 -15.94
N ALA A 117 20.27 -12.91 -15.82
CA ALA A 117 20.85 -13.25 -14.51
C ALA A 117 21.51 -12.04 -13.83
N ASN A 118 22.16 -11.15 -14.59
CA ASN A 118 22.78 -9.95 -14.04
C ASN A 118 21.75 -8.92 -13.51
N PRO A 119 20.75 -8.48 -14.30
CA PRO A 119 19.73 -7.57 -13.80
C PRO A 119 18.92 -8.20 -12.65
N TRP A 120 18.58 -9.49 -12.74
CA TRP A 120 17.89 -10.19 -11.64
C TRP A 120 18.68 -10.18 -10.34
N ARG A 121 19.98 -10.51 -10.38
CA ARG A 121 20.84 -10.45 -9.20
C ARG A 121 20.92 -9.06 -8.58
N ARG A 122 20.86 -7.98 -9.39
CA ARG A 122 20.79 -6.60 -8.88
C ARG A 122 19.45 -6.34 -8.20
N LEU A 123 18.34 -6.73 -8.81
CA LEU A 123 17.00 -6.60 -8.23
C LEU A 123 16.88 -7.35 -6.90
N VAL A 124 17.35 -8.59 -6.83
CA VAL A 124 17.37 -9.38 -5.57
C VAL A 124 18.18 -8.67 -4.49
N LYS A 125 19.34 -8.10 -4.82
CA LYS A 125 20.14 -7.35 -3.83
C LYS A 125 19.40 -6.13 -3.29
N ILE A 126 18.74 -5.37 -4.16
CA ILE A 126 17.94 -4.20 -3.76
C ILE A 126 16.76 -4.65 -2.89
N ALA A 127 16.02 -5.67 -3.32
CA ALA A 127 14.89 -6.20 -2.57
C ALA A 127 15.30 -6.72 -1.18
N LYS A 128 16.41 -7.47 -1.08
CA LYS A 128 16.98 -7.89 0.21
C LYS A 128 17.34 -6.69 1.07
N TRP A 129 18.01 -5.70 0.50
CA TRP A 129 18.36 -4.49 1.25
C TRP A 129 17.12 -3.75 1.79
N ILE A 130 16.04 -3.65 1.01
CA ILE A 130 14.79 -3.04 1.48
C ILE A 130 14.18 -3.85 2.63
N ILE A 131 14.05 -5.17 2.47
CA ILE A 131 13.34 -6.05 3.42
C ILE A 131 14.14 -6.35 4.69
N ASP A 132 15.46 -6.52 4.59
CA ASP A 132 16.32 -6.93 5.71
C ASP A 132 16.81 -5.74 6.56
N THR A 133 16.59 -4.49 6.13
CA THR A 133 17.01 -3.29 6.85
C THR A 133 15.82 -2.57 7.52
N PRO A 134 16.05 -1.52 8.33
CA PRO A 134 14.97 -0.67 8.80
C PRO A 134 14.20 0.06 7.69
N ALA A 135 14.64 0.01 6.43
CA ALA A 135 13.93 0.60 5.30
C ALA A 135 12.49 0.07 5.18
N SER A 136 12.26 -1.23 5.39
CA SER A 136 10.91 -1.81 5.35
C SER A 136 9.97 -1.17 6.37
N LEU A 137 10.48 -0.95 7.60
CA LEU A 137 9.74 -0.34 8.68
C LEU A 137 9.44 1.13 8.40
N VAL A 138 10.43 1.88 7.91
CA VAL A 138 10.24 3.30 7.56
C VAL A 138 9.18 3.43 6.46
N LEU A 139 9.28 2.63 5.40
CA LEU A 139 8.28 2.62 4.32
C LEU A 139 6.90 2.22 4.84
N ALA A 140 6.79 1.21 5.71
CA ALA A 140 5.52 0.79 6.31
C ALA A 140 4.89 1.89 7.18
N LEU A 141 5.70 2.63 7.95
CA LEU A 141 5.23 3.75 8.77
C LEU A 141 4.75 4.92 7.91
N ILE A 142 5.48 5.29 6.86
CA ILE A 142 5.04 6.31 5.90
C ILE A 142 3.74 5.85 5.23
N GLY A 143 3.64 4.58 4.85
CA GLY A 143 2.43 3.99 4.28
C GLY A 143 1.23 4.06 5.23
N ILE A 144 1.40 3.77 6.53
CA ILE A 144 0.33 3.93 7.53
C ILE A 144 -0.13 5.37 7.64
N VAL A 145 0.80 6.34 7.68
CA VAL A 145 0.45 7.76 7.68
C VAL A 145 -0.37 8.10 6.44
N GLY A 146 0.02 7.60 5.27
CA GLY A 146 -0.72 7.76 4.02
C GLY A 146 -2.13 7.16 4.07
N ILE A 147 -2.29 5.92 4.56
CA ILE A 147 -3.62 5.29 4.78
C ILE A 147 -4.48 6.16 5.68
N THR A 148 -3.90 6.65 6.77
CA THR A 148 -4.61 7.47 7.76
C THR A 148 -5.06 8.82 7.18
N ILE A 149 -4.21 9.52 6.43
CA ILE A 149 -4.58 10.77 5.74
C ILE A 149 -5.69 10.50 4.71
N THR A 150 -5.51 9.47 3.88
CA THR A 150 -6.48 9.07 2.85
C THR A 150 -7.85 8.77 3.48
N GLY A 151 -7.88 7.99 4.57
CA GLY A 151 -9.09 7.67 5.31
C GLY A 151 -9.76 8.91 5.92
N ALA A 152 -8.98 9.82 6.51
CA ALA A 152 -9.51 11.05 7.09
C ALA A 152 -10.12 11.98 6.03
N LEU A 153 -9.46 12.14 4.88
CA LEU A 153 -10.02 12.89 3.74
C LEU A 153 -11.28 12.22 3.19
N GLY A 154 -11.32 10.88 3.15
CA GLY A 154 -12.53 10.12 2.84
C GLY A 154 -13.69 10.42 3.79
N GLY A 155 -13.41 10.46 5.10
CA GLY A 155 -14.37 10.86 6.13
C GLY A 155 -14.87 12.29 5.93
N ALA A 156 -13.97 13.23 5.64
CA ALA A 156 -14.33 14.63 5.37
C ALA A 156 -15.26 14.77 4.15
N MET A 157 -15.05 14.00 3.09
CA MET A 157 -15.89 14.03 1.88
C MET A 157 -17.33 13.57 2.15
N VAL A 158 -17.51 12.54 2.98
CA VAL A 158 -18.82 11.92 3.22
C VAL A 158 -19.56 12.59 4.36
N HIS A 159 -18.86 12.92 5.46
CA HIS A 159 -19.46 13.37 6.72
C HIS A 159 -19.15 14.84 7.05
N GLY A 160 -18.30 15.51 6.27
CA GLY A 160 -17.85 16.88 6.54
C GLY A 160 -16.56 16.95 7.37
N PRO A 161 -15.86 18.09 7.36
CA PRO A 161 -14.53 18.23 7.94
C PRO A 161 -14.51 18.16 9.48
N ASP A 162 -15.64 18.43 10.13
CA ASP A 162 -15.73 18.49 11.60
C ASP A 162 -16.39 17.24 12.22
N VAL A 163 -16.43 16.11 11.49
CA VAL A 163 -17.01 14.86 12.00
C VAL A 163 -16.30 14.36 13.27
N ASP A 164 -14.98 14.52 13.34
CA ASP A 164 -14.18 14.21 14.51
C ASP A 164 -12.87 15.05 14.55
N PRO A 165 -12.16 15.11 15.71
CA PRO A 165 -10.96 15.93 15.84
C PRO A 165 -9.81 15.55 14.90
N PHE A 166 -9.71 14.27 14.56
CA PHE A 166 -8.63 13.77 13.71
C PHE A 166 -8.88 14.12 12.23
N VAL A 167 -10.11 13.95 11.76
CA VAL A 167 -10.53 14.40 10.42
C VAL A 167 -10.38 15.91 10.28
N SER A 168 -10.82 16.69 11.28
CA SER A 168 -10.68 18.17 11.26
C SER A 168 -9.22 18.59 11.24
N PHE A 169 -8.35 17.92 12.01
CA PHE A 169 -6.91 18.16 11.98
C PHE A 169 -6.32 17.91 10.59
N VAL A 170 -6.57 16.74 10.00
CA VAL A 170 -6.05 16.40 8.66
C VAL A 170 -6.60 17.38 7.61
N TYR A 171 -7.90 17.68 7.64
CA TYR A 171 -8.52 18.62 6.70
C TYR A 171 -7.81 19.99 6.70
N ARG A 172 -7.55 20.55 7.89
CA ARG A 172 -6.87 21.85 8.07
C ARG A 172 -5.41 21.87 7.64
N LEU A 173 -4.78 20.71 7.46
CA LEU A 173 -3.42 20.65 6.89
C LEU A 173 -3.41 20.92 5.38
N PHE A 174 -4.54 20.72 4.70
CA PHE A 174 -4.64 20.82 3.24
C PHE A 174 -5.57 21.95 2.76
N PHE A 175 -6.50 22.42 3.59
CA PHE A 175 -7.53 23.43 3.27
C PHE A 175 -7.69 24.45 4.40
#